data_AF-A0A2U2M8I8-F1
#
_entry.id   AF-A0A2U2M8I8-F1
#
_cell.length_a   1.000
_cell.length_b   1.000
_cell.length_c   1.000
_cell.angle_alpha   90.00
_cell.angle_beta   90.00
_cell.angle_gamma   90.00
#
_symmetry.space_group_name_H-M   'P 1'
#
loop_
_entity.id
_entity.type
_entity.pdbx_description
1 polymer ?
#
loop_
_entity_poly.entity_id
_entity_poly.type
_entity_poly.pdbx_seq_one_letter_code
_entity_poly.pdbx_strand_id
1 'polypeptide(L)'
;MNLKKELTKLVEKEVEDIKEKNKVKNIGELIKNKSTISTLKNIYDTRDLLLELYDINEESQMKAKLKKYGLDKVFDELSNNHYIAYYNNFEGDDRIVWIIDDLDLNLPVD
;
A
#
# COMPACT_ATOMS: atom_id res chain seq x y z
N MET A 1 -3.96 -13.58 -11.11
CA MET A 1 -3.84 -12.96 -9.78
C MET A 1 -5.16 -12.26 -9.46
N ASN A 2 -5.75 -12.50 -8.30
CA ASN A 2 -6.89 -11.70 -7.85
C ASN A 2 -6.35 -10.70 -6.82
N LEU A 3 -5.83 -9.58 -7.33
CA LEU A 3 -5.09 -8.61 -6.54
C LEU A 3 -5.90 -8.12 -5.33
N LYS A 4 -7.17 -7.77 -5.53
CA LYS A 4 -8.06 -7.32 -4.45
C LYS A 4 -8.14 -8.34 -3.31
N LYS A 5 -8.31 -9.63 -3.65
CA LYS A 5 -8.38 -10.71 -2.64
C LYS A 5 -7.04 -10.91 -1.92
N GLU A 6 -5.93 -10.84 -2.65
CA GLU A 6 -4.59 -11.00 -2.08
C GLU A 6 -4.20 -9.82 -1.18
N LEU A 7 -4.51 -8.58 -1.61
CA LEU A 7 -4.36 -7.38 -0.81
C LEU A 7 -5.21 -7.40 0.46
N THR A 8 -6.47 -7.86 0.39
CA THR A 8 -7.30 -7.98 1.60
C THR A 8 -6.63 -8.89 2.63
N LYS A 9 -6.09 -10.03 2.21
CA LYS A 9 -5.38 -10.95 3.10
C LYS A 9 -4.09 -10.34 3.66
N LEU A 10 -3.33 -9.62 2.84
CA LEU A 10 -2.11 -8.95 3.27
C LEU A 10 -2.43 -7.89 4.35
N VAL A 11 -3.42 -7.04 4.11
CA VAL A 11 -3.87 -6.03 5.07
C VAL A 11 -4.40 -6.67 6.35
N GLU A 12 -5.17 -7.75 6.26
CA GLU A 12 -5.64 -8.49 7.45
C GLU A 12 -4.45 -9.01 8.26
N LYS A 13 -3.44 -9.59 7.61
CA LYS A 13 -2.22 -10.07 8.26
C LYS A 13 -1.45 -8.93 8.95
N GLU A 14 -1.21 -7.81 8.26
CA GLU A 14 -0.55 -6.63 8.84
C GLU A 14 -1.29 -6.11 10.08
N VAL A 15 -2.62 -6.09 10.04
CA VAL A 15 -3.45 -5.70 11.18
C VAL A 15 -3.35 -6.70 12.33
N GLU A 16 -3.32 -8.01 12.06
CA GLU A 16 -3.08 -9.03 13.09
C GLU A 16 -1.70 -8.86 13.74
N ASP A 17 -0.65 -8.67 12.94
CA ASP A 17 0.72 -8.48 13.44
C ASP A 17 0.82 -7.24 14.36
N ILE A 18 0.11 -6.16 14.00
CA ILE A 18 -0.01 -4.97 14.87
C ILE A 18 -0.74 -5.31 16.17
N LYS A 19 -1.84 -6.08 16.13
CA LYS A 19 -2.57 -6.48 17.33
C LYS A 19 -1.69 -7.32 18.26
N GLU A 20 -0.97 -8.30 17.72
CA GLU A 20 -0.05 -9.15 18.47
C GLU A 20 1.07 -8.32 19.13
N LYS A 21 1.69 -7.42 18.36
CA LYS A 21 2.76 -6.52 18.87
C LYS A 21 2.27 -5.61 20.00
N ASN A 22 1.03 -5.13 19.91
CA ASN A 22 0.44 -4.27 20.94
C ASN A 22 -0.27 -5.05 22.06
N LYS A 23 -0.29 -6.39 21.99
CA LYS A 23 -0.95 -7.29 22.95
C LYS A 23 -2.44 -6.98 23.16
N VAL A 24 -3.14 -6.64 22.08
CA VAL A 24 -4.57 -6.31 22.11
C VAL A 24 -5.38 -7.39 21.38
N LYS A 25 -6.66 -7.51 21.75
CA LYS A 25 -7.54 -8.54 21.15
C LYS A 25 -8.33 -8.05 19.94
N ASN A 26 -8.58 -6.75 19.85
CA ASN A 26 -9.38 -6.15 18.78
C ASN A 26 -8.81 -4.81 18.31
N ILE A 27 -9.19 -4.39 17.10
CA ILE A 27 -8.75 -3.12 16.50
C ILE A 27 -9.26 -1.91 17.29
N GLY A 28 -10.38 -2.03 18.02
CA GLY A 28 -10.93 -0.98 18.88
C GLY A 28 -10.03 -0.61 20.07
N GLU A 29 -9.12 -1.50 20.46
CA GLU A 29 -8.10 -1.22 21.47
C GLU A 29 -6.88 -0.49 20.86
N LEU A 30 -6.59 -0.70 19.57
CA LEU A 30 -5.50 -0.04 18.84
C LEU A 30 -5.78 1.46 18.61
N ILE A 31 -7.04 1.84 18.41
CA ILE A 31 -7.46 3.22 18.11
C ILE A 31 -7.34 4.19 19.30
N LYS A 32 -6.77 3.77 20.43
CA LYS A 32 -6.44 4.65 21.56
C LYS A 32 -5.06 5.30 21.43
N ASN A 33 -4.22 4.79 20.53
CA ASN A 33 -2.86 5.28 20.31
C ASN A 33 -2.75 5.96 18.94
N LYS A 34 -2.41 7.26 18.93
CA LYS A 34 -2.25 8.06 17.69
C LYS A 34 -1.24 7.46 16.72
N SER A 35 -0.14 6.91 17.22
CA SER A 35 0.88 6.28 16.36
C SER A 35 0.31 5.04 15.67
N THR A 36 -0.41 4.20 16.42
CA THR A 36 -1.06 3.01 15.88
C THR A 36 -2.15 3.34 14.87
N ILE A 37 -2.96 4.36 15.14
CA ILE A 37 -3.95 4.88 14.17
C ILE A 37 -3.25 5.28 12.87
N SER A 38 -2.13 6.02 12.97
CA SER A 38 -1.38 6.45 11.79
C SER A 38 -0.86 5.25 10.98
N THR A 39 -0.35 4.21 11.64
CA THR A 39 0.11 2.99 10.97
C THR A 39 -1.03 2.26 10.28
N LEU A 40 -2.17 2.06 10.97
CA LEU A 40 -3.34 1.41 10.37
C LEU A 40 -3.88 2.20 9.17
N LYS A 41 -3.94 3.53 9.29
CA LYS A 41 -4.34 4.40 8.19
C LYS A 41 -3.40 4.22 6.99
N ASN A 42 -2.09 4.26 7.22
CA ASN A 42 -1.10 4.09 6.17
C ASN A 42 -1.26 2.74 5.43
N ILE A 43 -1.52 1.65 6.15
CA ILE A 43 -1.78 0.32 5.55
C ILE A 43 -3.01 0.35 4.63
N TYR A 44 -4.11 0.94 5.09
CA TYR A 44 -5.34 1.03 4.29
C TYR A 44 -5.18 1.98 3.10
N ASP A 45 -4.51 3.12 3.27
CA ASP A 45 -4.21 4.05 2.18
C ASP A 45 -3.30 3.39 1.13
N THR A 46 -2.32 2.59 1.57
CA THR A 46 -1.43 1.82 0.67
C THR A 46 -2.20 0.80 -0.15
N ARG A 47 -3.15 0.08 0.47
CA ARG A 47 -4.05 -0.83 -0.24
C ARG A 47 -4.82 -0.10 -1.34
N ASP A 48 -5.38 1.05 -1.03
CA ASP A 48 -6.22 1.81 -1.95
C ASP A 48 -5.39 2.39 -3.10
N LEU A 49 -4.22 2.94 -2.81
CA LEU A 49 -3.25 3.36 -3.83
C LEU A 49 -2.83 2.19 -4.74
N LEU A 50 -2.48 1.02 -4.19
CA LEU A 50 -2.04 -0.11 -5.01
C LEU A 50 -3.16 -0.60 -5.95
N LEU A 51 -4.42 -0.60 -5.48
CA LEU A 51 -5.59 -0.91 -6.32
C LEU A 51 -5.76 0.12 -7.44
N GLU A 52 -5.67 1.40 -7.12
CA GLU A 52 -5.80 2.49 -8.09
C GLU A 52 -4.69 2.43 -9.16
N LEU A 53 -3.43 2.23 -8.75
CA LEU A 53 -2.30 2.06 -9.66
C LEU A 53 -2.47 0.83 -10.56
N TYR A 54 -3.04 -0.26 -10.04
CA TYR A 54 -3.29 -1.45 -10.82
C TYR A 54 -4.41 -1.27 -11.85
N ASP A 55 -5.43 -0.47 -11.52
CA ASP A 55 -6.58 -0.22 -12.40
C ASP A 55 -6.29 0.85 -13.47
N ILE A 56 -5.51 1.89 -13.14
CA ILE A 56 -5.19 3.02 -14.05
C ILE A 56 -4.01 2.70 -14.98
N ASN A 57 -3.02 1.94 -14.51
CA ASN A 57 -1.85 1.62 -15.31
C ASN A 57 -2.18 0.44 -16.24
N GLU A 58 -2.67 0.76 -17.46
CA GLU A 58 -3.09 -0.22 -18.48
C GLU A 58 -2.06 -1.37 -18.62
N GLU A 59 -2.44 -2.52 -18.07
CA GLU A 59 -1.90 -3.88 -18.20
C GLU A 59 -0.39 -4.17 -18.17
N SER A 60 0.56 -3.22 -18.15
CA SER A 60 1.97 -3.57 -18.38
C SER A 60 2.91 -3.38 -17.19
N GLN A 61 2.92 -2.24 -16.50
CA GLN A 61 3.97 -1.99 -15.50
C GLN A 61 3.66 -2.51 -14.11
N MET A 62 2.51 -2.18 -13.51
CA MET A 62 2.19 -2.68 -12.16
C MET A 62 2.06 -4.22 -12.14
N LYS A 63 1.49 -4.82 -13.19
CA LYS A 63 1.48 -6.28 -13.35
C LYS A 63 2.90 -6.84 -13.45
N ALA A 64 3.79 -6.21 -14.21
CA ALA A 64 5.18 -6.64 -14.30
C ALA A 64 5.92 -6.49 -12.96
N LYS A 65 5.72 -5.39 -12.23
CA LYS A 65 6.32 -5.16 -10.91
C LYS A 65 5.84 -6.21 -9.92
N LEU A 66 4.54 -6.47 -9.86
CA LEU A 66 3.96 -7.53 -9.01
C LEU A 66 4.49 -8.91 -9.38
N LYS A 67 4.70 -9.19 -10.68
CA LYS A 67 5.31 -10.45 -11.14
C LYS A 67 6.80 -10.57 -10.78
N LYS A 68 7.57 -9.48 -10.86
CA LYS A 68 9.02 -9.44 -10.62
C LYS A 68 9.36 -9.42 -9.13
N TYR A 69 8.62 -8.64 -8.36
CA TYR A 69 8.93 -8.34 -6.95
C TYR A 69 8.00 -9.01 -5.95
N GLY A 70 6.81 -9.44 -6.38
CA GLY A 70 5.77 -9.95 -5.48
C GLY A 70 4.96 -8.85 -4.82
N LEU A 71 3.79 -9.22 -4.29
CA LEU A 71 2.85 -8.29 -3.67
C LEU A 71 3.44 -7.61 -2.43
N ASP A 72 4.03 -8.39 -1.52
CA ASP A 72 4.57 -7.90 -0.25
C ASP A 72 5.60 -6.79 -0.47
N LYS A 73 6.57 -6.99 -1.37
CA LYS A 73 7.62 -6.00 -1.65
C LYS A 73 7.07 -4.72 -2.28
N VAL A 74 6.11 -4.83 -3.20
CA VAL A 74 5.47 -3.66 -3.82
C VAL A 74 4.64 -2.90 -2.79
N PHE A 75 3.93 -3.63 -1.92
CA PHE A 75 3.17 -3.05 -0.83
C PHE A 75 4.08 -2.31 0.16
N ASP A 76 5.18 -2.93 0.58
CA ASP A 76 6.16 -2.34 1.49
C ASP A 76 6.76 -1.05 0.92
N GLU A 77 7.12 -1.04 -0.37
CA GLU A 77 7.63 0.15 -1.05
C GLU A 77 6.60 1.28 -1.04
N LEU A 78 5.37 0.99 -1.45
CA LEU A 78 4.28 1.98 -1.45
C LEU A 78 3.90 2.45 -0.04
N SER A 79 4.08 1.60 0.98
CA SER A 79 3.81 1.96 2.37
C SER A 79 4.78 3.01 2.91
N ASN A 80 5.84 3.33 2.17
CA ASN A 80 6.71 4.45 2.49
C ASN A 80 5.89 5.75 2.49
N ASN A 81 6.02 6.50 3.59
CA ASN A 81 5.19 7.68 3.86
C ASN A 81 5.24 8.75 2.76
N HIS A 82 6.27 8.81 1.90
CA HIS A 82 6.30 9.80 0.82
C HIS A 82 5.24 9.48 -0.27
N TYR A 83 5.10 8.23 -0.72
CA TYR A 83 4.05 7.85 -1.68
C TYR A 83 2.66 8.12 -1.15
N ILE A 84 2.39 7.71 0.09
CA ILE A 84 1.09 7.93 0.74
C ILE A 84 0.86 9.41 1.04
N ALA A 85 1.89 10.17 1.39
CA ALA A 85 1.77 11.62 1.53
C ALA A 85 1.45 12.29 0.19
N TYR A 86 2.09 11.89 -0.90
CA TYR A 86 1.76 12.39 -2.24
C TYR A 86 0.32 12.01 -2.63
N TYR A 87 -0.04 10.76 -2.42
CA TYR A 87 -1.39 10.26 -2.67
C TYR A 87 -2.46 11.06 -1.93
N ASN A 88 -2.26 11.34 -0.64
CA ASN A 88 -3.28 11.96 0.21
C ASN A 88 -3.33 13.49 0.14
N ASN A 89 -2.25 14.18 -0.26
CA ASN A 89 -2.16 15.65 -0.22
C ASN A 89 -2.28 16.33 -1.58
N PHE A 90 -2.26 15.57 -2.67
CA PHE A 90 -2.38 16.11 -4.03
C PHE A 90 -3.58 15.49 -4.73
N GLU A 91 -4.19 16.24 -5.65
CA GLU A 91 -5.33 15.82 -6.47
C GLU A 91 -4.96 15.88 -7.96
N GLY A 92 -5.65 15.09 -8.78
CA GLY A 92 -5.48 15.06 -10.24
C GLY A 92 -4.55 13.96 -10.76
N ASP A 93 -4.63 13.71 -12.06
CA ASP A 93 -3.96 12.60 -12.74
C ASP A 93 -2.43 12.68 -12.64
N ASP A 94 -1.87 13.90 -12.60
CA ASP A 94 -0.43 14.13 -12.47
C ASP A 94 0.15 13.43 -11.23
N ARG A 95 -0.57 13.42 -10.10
CA ARG A 95 -0.14 12.74 -8.87
C ARG A 95 0.21 11.27 -9.11
N ILE A 96 -0.62 10.58 -9.90
CA ILE A 96 -0.44 9.15 -10.19
C ILE A 96 0.76 8.95 -11.10
N VAL A 97 0.98 9.86 -12.07
CA VAL A 97 2.18 9.83 -12.93
C VAL A 97 3.45 9.96 -12.09
N TRP A 98 3.53 10.92 -11.17
CA TRP A 98 4.69 11.10 -10.30
C TRP A 98 4.98 9.86 -9.45
N ILE A 99 3.93 9.23 -8.91
CA ILE A 99 4.06 8.01 -8.11
C ILE A 99 4.59 6.85 -8.99
N ILE A 100 4.08 6.70 -10.21
CA ILE A 100 4.53 5.67 -11.15
C ILE A 100 5.99 5.88 -11.54
N ASP A 101 6.38 7.10 -11.89
CA ASP A 101 7.76 7.43 -12.30
C ASP A 101 8.75 7.11 -11.16
N ASP A 102 8.42 7.49 -9.93
CA ASP A 102 9.29 7.23 -8.78
C ASP A 102 9.31 5.73 -8.39
N LEU A 103 8.19 5.03 -8.54
CA LEU A 103 8.15 3.56 -8.44
C LEU A 103 8.98 2.86 -9.53
N ASP A 104 9.11 3.44 -10.72
CA ASP A 104 9.98 2.92 -11.78
C ASP A 104 11.46 3.06 -11.43
N LEU A 105 11.84 4.10 -10.70
CA LEU A 105 13.19 4.26 -10.17
C LEU A 105 13.50 3.23 -9.07
N ASN A 106 12.56 2.99 -8.15
CA ASN A 106 12.79 2.11 -6.98
C ASN A 106 12.53 0.63 -7.27
N LEU A 107 11.60 0.32 -8.18
CA LEU A 107 11.23 -1.04 -8.57
C LEU A 107 11.27 -1.22 -10.10
N PRO A 108 12.44 -1.09 -10.75
CA PRO A 108 12.55 -1.13 -12.20
C PRO A 108 12.15 -2.49 -12.77
N VAL A 109 11.41 -2.52 -13.87
CA VAL A 109 10.86 -3.76 -14.45
C VAL A 109 11.60 -4.29 -15.66
N ASP A 110 12.57 -3.52 -16.17
CA ASP A 110 13.53 -3.86 -17.23
C ASP A 110 14.14 -5.27 -17.11
#